data_AF-A0A7S1ED56-F1
#
_entry.id   AF-A0A7S1ED56-F1
#
_cell.length_a   1.000
_cell.length_b   1.000
_cell.length_c   1.000
_cell.angle_alpha   90.00
_cell.angle_beta   90.00
_cell.angle_gamma   90.00
#
_symmetry.space_group_name_H-M   'P 1'
#
loop_
_entity.id
_entity.type
_entity.pdbx_description
1 polymer ?
#
loop_
_entity_poly.entity_id
_entity_poly.type
_entity_poly.pdbx_seq_one_letter_code
_entity_poly.pdbx_strand_id
1 'polypeptide(L)'
;MKEYGRRNVREGDVVGVLLDMEMGDISFFLNGQDLGVAFRNLRGPLCPAIEMGMMAARDHDYTTRFDLPAPPRKDVKLPMSDSQAFALLRESLPVKSRKYHHSSGADKPVSPSGAG
;
A
#
# COMPACT_ATOMS: atom_id res chain seq x y z
N MET A 1 21.40 -8.67 6.12
CA MET A 1 19.95 -8.70 5.83
C MET A 1 19.32 -9.82 6.63
N LYS A 2 18.18 -9.59 7.28
CA LYS A 2 17.38 -10.69 7.85
C LYS A 2 16.67 -11.40 6.70
N GLU A 3 16.78 -12.71 6.66
CA GLU A 3 16.11 -13.55 5.67
C GLU A 3 14.62 -13.67 6.05
N TYR A 4 13.72 -13.31 5.12
CA TYR A 4 12.28 -13.39 5.34
C TYR A 4 11.85 -14.85 5.41
N GLY A 5 10.97 -15.20 6.35
CA GLY A 5 10.32 -16.50 6.36
C GLY A 5 11.25 -17.70 6.57
N ARG A 6 12.47 -17.53 7.12
CA ARG A 6 13.37 -18.65 7.47
C ARG A 6 12.77 -19.53 8.56
N ARG A 7 11.83 -20.40 8.16
CA ARG A 7 11.15 -21.40 8.96
C ARG A 7 10.91 -22.63 8.09
N ASN A 8 11.21 -23.81 8.62
CA ASN A 8 10.95 -25.05 7.92
C ASN A 8 9.44 -25.31 7.96
N VAL A 9 8.76 -25.06 6.84
CA VAL A 9 7.36 -25.43 6.65
C VAL A 9 7.29 -26.94 6.46
N ARG A 10 6.37 -27.60 7.15
CA ARG A 10 6.20 -29.06 7.13
C ARG A 10 4.74 -29.45 6.96
N GLU A 11 4.53 -30.74 6.75
CA GLU A 11 3.19 -31.34 6.70
C GLU A 11 2.38 -30.98 7.96
N GLY A 12 1.12 -30.57 7.73
CA GLY A 12 0.21 -30.11 8.78
C GLY A 12 0.32 -28.62 9.13
N ASP A 13 1.33 -27.90 8.64
CA ASP A 13 1.39 -26.44 8.82
C ASP A 13 0.35 -25.73 7.93
N VAL A 14 -0.24 -24.67 8.47
CA VAL A 14 -1.13 -23.77 7.74
C VAL A 14 -0.39 -22.48 7.39
N VAL A 15 -0.25 -22.23 6.10
CA VAL A 15 0.28 -20.95 5.58
C VAL A 15 -0.89 -20.03 5.26
N GLY A 16 -0.96 -18.90 5.96
CA GLY A 16 -1.90 -17.83 5.67
C GLY A 16 -1.27 -16.75 4.79
N VAL A 17 -2.07 -16.14 3.92
CA VAL A 17 -1.66 -15.02 3.07
C VAL A 17 -2.66 -13.89 3.28
N LEU A 18 -2.16 -12.69 3.58
CA LEU A 18 -2.96 -11.48 3.64
C LEU A 18 -2.45 -10.49 2.60
N LEU A 19 -3.30 -10.21 1.62
CA LEU A 19 -3.11 -9.16 0.63
C LEU A 19 -3.90 -7.93 1.05
N ASP A 20 -3.20 -6.88 1.40
CA ASP A 20 -3.77 -5.57 1.71
C ASP A 20 -3.71 -4.69 0.46
N MET A 21 -4.84 -4.56 -0.23
CA MET A 21 -4.92 -3.76 -1.45
C MET A 21 -4.92 -2.25 -1.20
N GLU A 22 -5.18 -1.80 0.03
CA GLU A 22 -5.13 -0.37 0.37
C GLU A 22 -3.67 0.07 0.54
N MET A 23 -2.86 -0.70 1.27
CA MET A 23 -1.43 -0.43 1.41
C MET A 23 -0.57 -0.97 0.26
N GLY A 24 -1.08 -1.93 -0.50
CA GLY A 24 -0.32 -2.66 -1.52
C GLY A 24 0.70 -3.63 -0.91
N ASP A 25 0.43 -4.15 0.28
CA ASP A 25 1.34 -4.99 1.05
C ASP A 25 0.85 -6.45 1.08
N ILE A 26 1.79 -7.38 1.03
CA ILE A 26 1.51 -8.81 1.26
C ILE A 26 2.33 -9.32 2.45
N SER A 27 1.67 -10.03 3.34
CA SER A 27 2.26 -10.64 4.54
C SER A 27 1.85 -12.11 4.66
N PHE A 28 2.76 -12.94 5.14
CA PHE A 28 2.52 -14.37 5.37
C PHE A 28 2.34 -14.67 6.86
N PHE A 29 1.56 -15.71 7.12
CA PHE A 29 1.35 -16.28 8.45
C PHE A 29 1.75 -17.75 8.42
N LEU A 30 2.38 -18.22 9.49
CA LEU A 30 2.59 -19.66 9.69
C LEU A 30 1.89 -20.07 10.98
N ASN A 31 0.91 -20.96 10.86
CA ASN A 31 0.08 -21.42 11.99
C ASN A 31 -0.52 -20.25 12.79
N GLY A 32 -1.04 -19.24 12.07
CA GLY A 32 -1.63 -18.02 12.64
C GLY A 32 -0.62 -16.98 13.13
N GLN A 33 0.68 -17.27 13.14
CA GLN A 33 1.70 -16.31 13.54
C GLN A 33 2.12 -15.42 12.36
N ASP A 34 1.93 -14.10 12.51
CA ASP A 34 2.39 -13.08 11.57
C ASP A 34 3.92 -13.11 11.40
N LEU A 35 4.38 -13.22 10.14
CA LEU A 35 5.79 -13.22 9.75
C LEU A 35 6.27 -11.84 9.26
N GLY A 36 5.38 -10.84 9.23
CA GLY A 36 5.63 -9.50 8.73
C GLY A 36 5.42 -9.36 7.23
N VAL A 37 5.62 -8.15 6.73
CA VAL A 37 5.45 -7.82 5.29
C VAL A 37 6.58 -8.40 4.45
N ALA A 38 6.21 -9.17 3.42
CA ALA A 38 7.14 -9.74 2.45
C ALA A 38 7.43 -8.78 1.29
N PHE A 39 6.36 -8.19 0.73
CA PHE A 39 6.45 -7.23 -0.37
C PHE A 39 5.54 -6.03 -0.12
N ARG A 40 5.94 -4.88 -0.65
CA ARG A 40 5.24 -3.60 -0.54
C ARG A 40 4.98 -2.99 -1.91
N ASN A 41 4.03 -2.06 -1.96
CA ASN A 41 3.70 -1.28 -3.16
C ASN A 41 3.27 -2.14 -4.36
N LEU A 42 2.63 -3.28 -4.13
CA LEU A 42 2.04 -4.11 -5.17
C LEU A 42 0.92 -3.34 -5.87
N ARG A 43 0.85 -3.48 -7.20
CA ARG A 43 -0.14 -2.79 -8.05
C ARG A 43 -0.62 -3.71 -9.17
N GLY A 44 -1.82 -3.44 -9.66
CA GLY A 44 -2.42 -4.15 -10.79
C GLY A 44 -3.11 -5.46 -10.38
N PRO A 45 -3.51 -6.28 -11.36
CA PRO A 45 -4.15 -7.56 -11.10
C PRO A 45 -3.16 -8.53 -10.44
N LEU A 46 -3.62 -9.22 -9.40
CA LEU A 46 -2.85 -10.22 -8.67
C LEU A 46 -3.66 -11.52 -8.62
N CYS A 47 -2.98 -12.65 -8.82
CA CYS A 47 -3.59 -13.98 -8.74
C CYS A 47 -2.92 -14.77 -7.60
N PRO A 48 -3.70 -15.47 -6.76
CA PRO A 48 -3.13 -16.47 -5.87
C PRO A 48 -2.41 -17.55 -6.69
N ALA A 49 -1.18 -17.88 -6.31
CA ALA A 49 -0.39 -18.93 -6.94
C ALA A 49 0.34 -19.73 -5.87
N ILE A 50 0.44 -21.04 -6.07
CA ILE A 50 1.16 -21.97 -5.21
C ILE A 50 2.05 -22.81 -6.12
N GLU A 51 3.35 -22.82 -5.83
CA GLU A 51 4.31 -23.70 -6.48
C GLU A 51 4.83 -24.69 -5.44
N MET A 52 4.94 -25.94 -5.84
CA MET A 52 5.60 -26.97 -5.05
C MET A 52 6.86 -27.42 -5.78
N GLY A 53 8.01 -27.25 -5.12
CA GLY A 53 9.25 -27.90 -5.56
C GLY A 53 9.12 -29.42 -5.54
N MET A 54 10.11 -30.12 -6.11
CA MET A 54 10.10 -31.58 -6.36
C MET A 54 9.80 -32.43 -5.11
N MET A 55 8.52 -32.56 -4.79
CA MET A 55 7.91 -33.46 -3.79
C MET A 55 6.83 -34.27 -4.51
N ALA A 56 7.20 -34.82 -5.68
CA ALA A 56 6.33 -35.47 -6.65
C ALA A 56 5.74 -36.83 -6.21
N ALA A 57 5.92 -37.22 -4.95
CA ALA A 57 5.57 -38.55 -4.47
C ALA A 57 4.58 -38.56 -3.29
N ARG A 58 3.95 -37.43 -2.97
CA ARG A 58 2.93 -37.36 -1.91
C ARG A 58 1.64 -36.76 -2.45
N ASP A 59 0.51 -37.34 -2.06
CA ASP A 59 -0.79 -36.72 -2.24
C ASP A 59 -0.83 -35.44 -1.42
N HIS A 60 -1.07 -34.32 -2.11
CA HIS A 60 -1.18 -33.03 -1.46
C HIS A 60 -2.64 -32.58 -1.53
N ASP A 61 -3.32 -32.63 -0.40
CA ASP A 61 -4.67 -32.09 -0.24
C ASP A 61 -4.57 -30.65 0.29
N TYR A 62 -4.98 -29.68 -0.53
CA TYR A 62 -5.02 -28.28 -0.15
C TYR A 62 -6.43 -27.73 -0.22
N THR A 63 -6.84 -27.07 0.85
CA THR A 63 -8.07 -26.28 0.87
C THR A 63 -7.72 -24.80 0.95
N THR A 64 -8.03 -24.04 -0.10
CA THR A 64 -7.96 -22.57 -0.06
C THR A 64 -9.26 -22.00 0.48
N ARG A 65 -9.18 -21.13 1.49
CA ARG A 65 -10.34 -20.41 2.04
C ARG A 65 -10.06 -18.91 1.98
N PHE A 66 -10.96 -18.17 1.34
CA PHE A 66 -10.84 -16.72 1.14
C PHE A 66 -11.73 -15.93 2.11
N ASP A 67 -12.63 -16.61 2.80
CA ASP A 67 -13.65 -16.07 3.71
C ASP A 67 -13.23 -16.09 5.18
N LEU A 68 -11.93 -16.26 5.45
CA LEU A 68 -11.39 -16.19 6.81
C LEU A 68 -11.19 -14.73 7.22
N PRO A 69 -11.55 -14.35 8.46
CA PRO A 69 -11.23 -13.03 8.97
C PRO A 69 -9.70 -12.84 8.96
N ALA A 70 -9.26 -11.67 8.48
CA ALA A 70 -7.84 -11.34 8.46
C ALA A 70 -7.27 -11.41 9.89
N PRO A 71 -6.20 -12.18 10.13
CA PRO A 71 -5.57 -12.20 11.44
C PRO A 71 -5.03 -10.80 11.79
N PRO A 72 -4.99 -10.41 13.07
CA PRO A 72 -4.40 -9.13 13.46
C PRO A 72 -2.92 -9.09 13.03
N ARG A 73 -2.58 -8.08 12.23
CA ARG A 73 -1.18 -7.77 11.87
C ARG A 73 -0.50 -7.04 13.01
N LYS A 74 0.75 -7.38 13.31
CA LYS A 74 1.55 -6.68 14.34
C LYS A 74 1.90 -5.24 13.97
N ASP A 75 1.99 -4.99 12.66
CA ASP A 75 2.59 -3.77 12.11
C ASP A 75 1.58 -2.92 11.33
N VAL A 76 0.28 -3.06 11.57
CA VAL A 76 -0.69 -2.10 11.02
C VAL A 76 -0.38 -0.75 11.64
N LYS A 77 0.40 0.08 10.92
CA LYS A 77 0.23 1.51 11.06
C LYS A 77 -1.20 1.77 10.64
N LEU A 78 -2.09 1.95 11.61
CA LEU A 78 -3.38 2.53 11.31
C LEU A 78 -3.13 3.76 10.43
N PRO A 79 -3.97 4.04 9.42
CA PRO A 79 -3.92 5.34 8.77
C PRO A 79 -3.83 6.36 9.89
N MET A 80 -2.76 7.17 9.87
CA MET A 80 -2.48 8.02 11.01
C MET A 80 -3.73 8.85 11.27
N SER A 81 -4.10 9.06 12.54
CA SER A 81 -5.34 9.78 12.81
C SER A 81 -5.33 11.11 12.07
N ASP A 82 -6.49 11.60 11.64
CA ASP A 82 -6.58 12.88 10.93
C ASP A 82 -5.80 13.99 11.64
N SER A 83 -5.87 14.02 12.98
CA SER A 83 -5.08 14.94 13.82
C SER A 83 -3.57 14.83 13.63
N GLN A 84 -3.02 13.61 13.52
CA GLN A 84 -1.60 13.39 13.25
C GLN A 84 -1.23 13.76 11.81
N ALA A 85 -2.13 13.50 10.85
CA ALA A 85 -1.94 13.88 9.45
C ALA A 85 -1.88 15.41 9.29
N PHE A 86 -2.81 16.12 9.93
CA PHE A 86 -2.84 17.58 9.94
C PHE A 86 -1.63 18.19 10.63
N ALA A 87 -1.13 17.57 11.71
CA ALA A 87 0.08 18.04 12.39
C ALA A 87 1.31 17.96 11.47
N LEU A 88 1.54 16.81 10.81
CA LEU A 88 2.64 16.67 9.85
C LEU A 88 2.49 17.61 8.65
N LEU A 89 1.27 17.76 8.13
CA LEU A 89 1.00 18.69 7.04
C LEU A 89 1.40 20.11 7.44
N ARG A 90 0.98 20.55 8.64
CA ARG A 90 1.30 21.87 9.17
C ARG A 90 2.81 22.10 9.35
N GLU A 91 3.55 21.09 9.79
CA GLU A 91 5.02 21.15 9.92
C GLU A 91 5.72 21.21 8.56
N SER A 92 5.18 20.51 7.56
CA SER A 92 5.75 20.43 6.22
C SER A 92 5.43 21.63 5.32
N LEU A 93 4.42 22.43 5.68
CA LEU A 93 4.02 23.60 4.89
C LEU A 93 5.02 24.75 5.08
N PRO A 94 5.38 25.47 3.99
CA PRO A 94 6.25 26.62 4.09
C PRO A 94 5.60 27.71 4.95
N VAL A 95 6.35 28.16 5.97
CA VAL A 95 5.92 29.16 6.99
C VAL A 95 5.51 30.51 6.37
N LYS A 96 5.96 30.81 5.15
CA LYS A 96 5.54 31.99 4.40
C LYS A 96 4.65 31.56 3.24
N SER A 97 3.40 31.98 3.29
CA SER A 97 2.52 31.95 2.12
C SER A 97 3.20 32.70 0.97
N ARG A 98 3.41 32.01 -0.15
CA ARG A 98 3.73 32.70 -1.40
C ARG A 98 2.53 33.58 -1.73
N LYS A 99 2.68 34.90 -1.61
CA LYS A 99 1.70 35.84 -2.15
C LYS A 99 1.64 35.61 -3.66
N TYR A 100 0.54 35.04 -4.14
CA TYR A 100 0.26 35.06 -5.57
C TYR A 100 0.05 36.53 -5.95
N HIS A 101 0.98 37.08 -6.74
CA HIS A 101 0.74 38.37 -7.38
C HIS A 101 -0.34 38.13 -8.43
N HIS A 102 -1.54 38.60 -8.16
CA HIS A 102 -2.57 38.71 -9.18
C HIS A 102 -2.09 39.82 -10.14
N SER A 103 -1.50 39.44 -11.27
CA SER A 103 -1.25 40.40 -12.35
C SER A 103 -2.60 40.84 -12.88
N SER A 104 -3.09 41.96 -12.38
CA SER A 104 -4.17 42.73 -13.00
C SER A 104 -3.71 43.07 -14.42
N GLY A 105 -4.19 42.30 -15.39
CA GLY A 105 -4.09 42.66 -16.80
C GLY A 105 -5.01 43.86 -17.01
N ALA A 106 -4.43 45.06 -16.98
CA ALA A 106 -5.13 46.26 -17.39
C ALA A 106 -5.45 46.13 -18.89
N ASP A 107 -6.73 45.95 -19.21
CA ASP A 107 -7.26 46.17 -20.54
C ASP A 107 -6.86 47.58 -21.00
N LYS A 108 -5.99 47.64 -22.01
CA LYS A 108 -5.71 48.90 -22.70
C LYS A 108 -6.95 49.29 -23.53
N PRO A 109 -7.44 50.53 -23.46
CA PRO A 109 -8.53 50.98 -24.31
C PRO A 109 -8.07 51.02 -25.78
N VAL A 110 -8.81 50.34 -26.65
CA VAL A 110 -8.64 50.40 -28.11
C VAL A 110 -9.04 51.80 -28.59
N SER A 111 -8.12 52.49 -29.26
CA SER A 111 -8.39 53.78 -29.91
C SER A 111 -9.21 53.56 -31.19
N PRO A 112 -10.21 54.40 -31.51
CA PRO A 112 -10.94 54.28 -32.77
C PRO A 112 -10.09 54.85 -33.91
N SER A 113 -9.85 54.04 -34.96
CA SER A 113 -9.23 54.51 -36.19
C SER A 113 -10.19 55.45 -36.94
N GLY A 114 -9.72 56.67 -37.19
CA GLY A 114 -10.46 57.73 -37.86
C GLY A 114 -10.74 57.46 -39.33
N ALA A 115 -11.74 58.18 -39.82
CA ALA A 115 -12.14 58.31 -41.21
C ALA A 115 -11.03 58.94 -42.08
N GLY A 116 -10.98 58.49 -43.33
CA GLY A 116 -10.21 59.04 -44.43
C GLY A 116 -10.57 58.30 -45.70
#